data_AF-A0A7L4R9L4-F1
#
_entry.id   AF-A0A7L4R9L4-F1
#
_cell.length_a   1.000
_cell.length_b   1.000
_cell.length_c   1.000
_cell.angle_alpha   90.00
_cell.angle_beta   90.00
_cell.angle_gamma   90.00
#
_symmetry.space_group_name_H-M   'P 1'
#
loop_
_entity.id
_entity.type
_entity.pdbx_description
1 polymer ?
#
loop_
_entity_poly.entity_id
_entity_poly.type
_entity_poly.pdbx_seq_one_letter_code
_entity_poly.pdbx_strand_id
1 'polypeptide(L)'
;MPQNFFVTGMPRSGKTTLIYTIIEELKARGLRIGGIISPDESHHGTRTAFQVMDIRTGRKAMLASVDGDGPKVSKYHVDVASFEGVAMPALTAFRNYDVVVIDEIGAMELKSERFREMVDTLLESSTPLIASLHRDYVSRYGPCGEVMTLTSDNHEQVRFALIGRVKEAIGPKSKGRSVWVREKTVKPAPKKVERGKKKTGKRKAARKGGTAKKAAEEIVVKEGLLAKLRGAFR
;
A
#
# COMPACT_ATOMS: atom_id res chain seq x y z
N MET A 1 22.53 0.64 5.34
CA MET A 1 22.53 0.70 3.87
C MET A 1 21.08 0.64 3.40
N PRO A 2 20.71 1.37 2.35
CA PRO A 2 19.37 1.25 1.75
C PRO A 2 19.10 -0.17 1.25
N GLN A 3 17.86 -0.63 1.41
CA GLN A 3 17.44 -1.99 1.06
C GLN A 3 16.33 -1.90 0.01
N ASN A 4 16.74 -1.68 -1.23
CA ASN A 4 15.83 -1.45 -2.36
C ASN A 4 15.78 -2.69 -3.26
N PHE A 5 14.58 -3.23 -3.46
CA PHE A 5 14.34 -4.42 -4.26
C PHE A 5 13.38 -4.07 -5.39
N PHE A 6 13.86 -4.22 -6.62
CA PHE A 6 13.14 -3.85 -7.81
C PHE A 6 12.67 -5.06 -8.60
N VAL A 7 11.45 -5.01 -9.10
CA VAL A 7 10.95 -5.96 -10.10
C VAL A 7 10.79 -5.24 -11.42
N THR A 8 11.45 -5.71 -12.47
CA THR A 8 11.20 -5.24 -13.83
C THR A 8 10.72 -6.39 -14.72
N GLY A 9 10.34 -6.09 -15.95
CA GLY A 9 9.84 -7.08 -16.89
C GLY A 9 8.95 -6.46 -17.95
N MET A 10 8.59 -7.27 -18.94
CA MET A 10 7.75 -6.83 -20.06
C MET A 10 6.42 -6.24 -19.59
N PRO A 11 5.83 -5.28 -20.33
CA PRO A 11 4.47 -4.85 -20.06
C PRO A 11 3.54 -6.07 -20.00
N ARG A 12 2.66 -6.11 -18.98
CA ARG A 12 1.75 -7.24 -18.70
C ARG A 12 2.43 -8.56 -18.30
N SER A 13 3.70 -8.55 -17.87
CA SER A 13 4.37 -9.75 -17.33
C SER A 13 3.86 -10.23 -15.96
N GLY A 14 2.88 -9.54 -15.37
CA GLY A 14 2.32 -9.89 -14.06
C GLY A 14 3.00 -9.22 -12.86
N LYS A 15 3.80 -8.16 -13.04
CA LYS A 15 4.48 -7.43 -11.93
C LYS A 15 3.53 -7.02 -10.82
N THR A 16 2.42 -6.37 -11.18
CA THR A 16 1.38 -5.97 -10.24
C THR A 16 0.83 -7.18 -9.48
N THR A 17 0.51 -8.27 -10.17
CA THR A 17 0.03 -9.53 -9.56
C THR A 17 1.04 -10.13 -8.59
N LEU A 18 2.34 -10.14 -8.96
CA LEU A 18 3.43 -10.56 -8.08
C LEU A 18 3.48 -9.70 -6.83
N ILE A 19 3.49 -8.38 -6.98
CA ILE A 19 3.56 -7.42 -5.88
C ILE A 19 2.35 -7.60 -4.94
N TYR A 20 1.14 -7.75 -5.47
CA TYR A 20 -0.05 -8.05 -4.68
C TYR A 20 0.13 -9.31 -3.82
N THR A 21 0.62 -10.39 -4.43
CA THR A 21 0.87 -11.66 -3.74
C THR A 21 1.87 -11.49 -2.59
N ILE A 22 2.96 -10.77 -2.84
CA ILE A 22 3.99 -10.47 -1.85
C ILE A 22 3.43 -9.62 -0.71
N ILE A 23 2.64 -8.58 -1.01
CA ILE A 23 1.99 -7.74 0.01
C ILE A 23 1.16 -8.60 0.96
N GLU A 24 0.33 -9.50 0.44
CA GLU A 24 -0.56 -10.33 1.26
C GLU A 24 0.23 -11.30 2.15
N GLU A 25 1.32 -11.87 1.65
CA GLU A 25 2.17 -12.74 2.45
C GLU A 25 2.93 -12.01 3.55
N LEU A 26 3.47 -10.84 3.25
CA LEU A 26 4.16 -10.03 4.24
C LEU A 26 3.18 -9.55 5.32
N LYS A 27 1.94 -9.18 4.94
CA LYS A 27 0.86 -8.89 5.89
C LYS A 27 0.48 -10.10 6.74
N ALA A 28 0.37 -11.30 6.15
CA ALA A 28 0.07 -12.54 6.86
C ALA A 28 1.14 -12.88 7.92
N ARG A 29 2.37 -12.38 7.73
CA ARG A 29 3.48 -12.49 8.69
C ARG A 29 3.50 -11.36 9.73
N GLY A 30 2.47 -10.51 9.77
CA GLY A 30 2.34 -9.42 10.73
C GLY A 30 3.29 -8.26 10.48
N LEU A 31 3.70 -8.02 9.23
CA LEU A 31 4.45 -6.84 8.84
C LEU A 31 3.49 -5.69 8.47
N ARG A 32 3.86 -4.47 8.84
CA ARG A 32 3.16 -3.25 8.46
C ARG A 32 3.66 -2.82 7.09
N ILE A 33 2.85 -3.07 6.07
CA ILE A 33 3.15 -2.70 4.68
C ILE A 33 2.41 -1.42 4.34
N GLY A 34 3.11 -0.44 3.79
CA GLY A 34 2.50 0.79 3.26
C GLY A 34 3.03 1.14 1.88
N GLY A 35 2.60 2.29 1.36
CA GLY A 35 2.84 2.71 -0.02
C GLY A 35 1.64 2.46 -0.93
N ILE A 36 1.91 2.31 -2.22
CA ILE A 36 0.89 2.36 -3.28
C ILE A 36 0.97 1.18 -4.24
N ILE A 37 -0.18 0.87 -4.83
CA ILE A 37 -0.30 0.00 -5.99
C ILE A 37 -1.19 0.62 -7.05
N SER A 38 -0.95 0.28 -8.32
CA SER A 38 -1.59 0.96 -9.45
C SER A 38 -2.38 -0.03 -10.33
N PRO A 39 -3.58 -0.43 -9.90
CA PRO A 39 -4.42 -1.31 -10.71
C PRO A 39 -4.90 -0.57 -11.97
N ASP A 40 -4.97 -1.30 -13.09
CA ASP A 40 -5.57 -0.80 -14.31
C ASP A 40 -7.07 -1.11 -14.39
N GLU A 41 -7.77 -0.30 -15.18
CA GLU A 41 -9.16 -0.52 -15.55
C GLU A 41 -9.24 -0.83 -17.05
N SER A 42 -9.96 -1.90 -17.36
CA SER A 42 -10.20 -2.34 -18.73
C SER A 42 -11.69 -2.45 -19.00
N HIS A 43 -12.11 -1.98 -20.18
CA HIS A 43 -13.47 -2.08 -20.69
C HIS A 43 -13.42 -2.87 -22.00
N HIS A 44 -14.16 -3.99 -22.09
CA HIS A 44 -14.14 -4.92 -23.23
C HIS A 44 -12.72 -5.31 -23.70
N GLY A 45 -11.83 -5.66 -22.75
CA GLY A 45 -10.44 -6.06 -23.05
C GLY A 45 -9.51 -4.90 -23.44
N THR A 46 -10.02 -3.67 -23.54
CA THR A 46 -9.21 -2.48 -23.79
C THR A 46 -8.98 -1.72 -22.50
N ARG A 47 -7.72 -1.49 -22.15
CA ARG A 47 -7.36 -0.65 -21.00
C ARG A 47 -7.74 0.81 -21.24
N THR A 48 -8.60 1.33 -20.39
CA THR A 48 -9.18 2.68 -20.47
C THR A 48 -8.61 3.63 -19.43
N ALA A 49 -8.19 3.11 -18.27
CA ALA A 49 -7.64 3.93 -17.20
C ALA A 49 -6.65 3.19 -16.29
N PHE A 50 -5.98 3.95 -15.44
CA PHE A 50 -5.09 3.51 -14.38
C PHE A 50 -5.48 4.23 -13.09
N GLN A 51 -5.49 3.51 -11.98
CA GLN A 51 -5.73 4.06 -10.66
C GLN A 51 -4.44 4.04 -9.84
N VAL A 52 -4.44 4.81 -8.76
CA VAL A 52 -3.54 4.60 -7.63
C VAL A 52 -4.37 4.22 -6.41
N MET A 53 -3.85 3.28 -5.61
CA MET A 53 -4.47 2.85 -4.36
C MET A 53 -3.46 2.82 -3.22
N ASP A 54 -3.83 3.41 -2.09
CA ASP A 54 -3.10 3.27 -0.83
C ASP A 54 -3.29 1.86 -0.24
N ILE A 55 -2.19 1.15 0.00
CA ILE A 55 -2.17 -0.22 0.53
C ILE A 55 -2.79 -0.33 1.92
N ARG A 56 -2.66 0.71 2.76
CA ARG A 56 -3.12 0.73 4.16
C ARG A 56 -4.59 1.05 4.28
N THR A 57 -5.05 2.04 3.53
CA THR A 57 -6.42 2.58 3.68
C THR A 57 -7.38 2.06 2.62
N GLY A 58 -6.86 1.56 1.51
CA GLY A 58 -7.66 1.20 0.33
C GLY A 58 -8.23 2.42 -0.40
N ARG A 59 -7.85 3.65 -0.03
CA ARG A 59 -8.26 4.86 -0.73
C ARG A 59 -7.71 4.82 -2.15
N LYS A 60 -8.56 5.16 -3.12
CA LYS A 60 -8.26 5.15 -4.55
C LYS A 60 -8.43 6.52 -5.16
N ALA A 61 -7.69 6.78 -6.22
CA ALA A 61 -7.89 7.91 -7.11
C ALA A 61 -7.48 7.53 -8.54
N MET A 62 -7.89 8.33 -9.52
CA MET A 62 -7.44 8.21 -10.90
C MET A 62 -5.95 8.60 -10.97
N LEU A 63 -5.15 7.79 -11.67
CA LEU A 63 -3.79 8.15 -12.07
C LEU A 63 -3.80 8.65 -13.52
N ALA A 64 -4.44 7.92 -14.43
CA ALA A 64 -4.52 8.33 -15.82
C ALA A 64 -5.72 7.71 -16.54
N SER A 65 -6.30 8.42 -17.51
CA SER A 65 -7.43 7.94 -18.32
C SER A 65 -7.29 8.38 -19.77
N VAL A 66 -7.99 7.70 -20.69
CA VAL A 66 -8.04 8.13 -22.11
C VAL A 66 -8.70 9.50 -22.27
N ASP A 67 -9.68 9.80 -21.41
CA ASP A 67 -10.37 11.08 -21.33
C ASP A 67 -9.69 11.94 -20.27
N GLY A 68 -9.21 13.14 -20.65
CA GLY A 68 -8.57 14.08 -19.74
C GLY A 68 -7.78 15.16 -20.48
N ASP A 69 -7.19 16.08 -19.71
CA ASP A 69 -6.48 17.26 -20.20
C ASP A 69 -5.07 17.44 -19.56
N GLY A 70 -4.69 16.53 -18.66
CA GLY A 70 -3.37 16.52 -18.02
C GLY A 70 -2.22 16.06 -18.92
N PRO A 71 -0.98 16.00 -18.40
CA PRO A 71 0.20 15.55 -19.15
C PRO A 71 -0.03 14.20 -19.82
N LYS A 72 0.33 14.09 -21.09
CA LYS A 72 0.03 12.91 -21.90
C LYS A 72 1.16 11.88 -21.86
N VAL A 73 0.79 10.61 -21.71
CA VAL A 73 1.66 9.44 -21.88
C VAL A 73 0.96 8.46 -22.80
N SER A 74 1.46 8.31 -24.04
CA SER A 74 0.77 7.59 -25.12
C SER A 74 -0.64 8.17 -25.33
N LYS A 75 -1.70 7.37 -25.17
CA LYS A 75 -3.10 7.82 -25.30
C LYS A 75 -3.72 8.32 -23.98
N TYR A 76 -3.03 8.23 -22.86
CA TYR A 76 -3.58 8.52 -21.53
C TYR A 76 -3.16 9.91 -21.04
N HIS A 77 -4.10 10.63 -20.44
CA HIS A 77 -3.87 11.89 -19.75
C HIS A 77 -3.71 11.61 -18.25
N VAL A 78 -2.61 12.08 -17.68
CA VAL A 78 -2.27 11.84 -16.27
C VAL A 78 -2.93 12.91 -15.39
N ASP A 79 -3.71 12.46 -14.41
CA ASP A 79 -4.27 13.31 -13.35
C ASP A 79 -3.29 13.36 -12.17
N VAL A 80 -2.31 14.25 -12.30
CA VAL A 80 -1.24 14.44 -11.30
C VAL A 80 -1.80 14.79 -9.92
N ALA A 81 -2.83 15.65 -9.87
CA ALA A 81 -3.40 16.12 -8.61
C ALA A 81 -4.12 14.99 -7.85
N SER A 82 -4.94 14.20 -8.57
CA SER A 82 -5.61 13.04 -8.00
C SER A 82 -4.62 11.97 -7.55
N PHE A 83 -3.58 11.71 -8.37
CA PHE A 83 -2.51 10.78 -8.02
C PHE A 83 -1.81 11.20 -6.72
N GLU A 84 -1.34 12.44 -6.64
CA GLU A 84 -0.63 12.95 -5.45
C GLU A 84 -1.51 12.92 -4.19
N GLY A 85 -2.81 13.19 -4.33
CA GLY A 85 -3.78 13.17 -3.23
C GLY A 85 -3.91 11.83 -2.51
N VAL A 86 -3.49 10.73 -3.16
CA VAL A 86 -3.43 9.38 -2.58
C VAL A 86 -2.00 8.92 -2.36
N ALA A 87 -1.11 9.10 -3.34
CA ALA A 87 0.25 8.60 -3.28
C ALA A 87 1.10 9.27 -2.19
N MET A 88 1.03 10.59 -2.07
CA MET A 88 1.90 11.31 -1.14
C MET A 88 1.59 10.97 0.34
N PRO A 89 0.32 10.97 0.80
CA PRO A 89 0.03 10.53 2.16
C PRO A 89 0.43 9.07 2.42
N ALA A 90 0.28 8.18 1.43
CA ALA A 90 0.63 6.78 1.56
C ALA A 90 2.16 6.54 1.67
N LEU A 91 2.98 7.42 1.08
CA LEU A 91 4.43 7.27 1.02
C LEU A 91 5.17 8.06 2.11
N THR A 92 4.72 9.27 2.44
CA THR A 92 5.34 10.12 3.49
C THR A 92 5.38 9.48 4.87
N ALA A 93 4.46 8.55 5.16
CA ALA A 93 4.43 7.78 6.39
C ALA A 93 5.42 6.58 6.42
N PHE A 94 6.36 6.49 5.47
CA PHE A 94 7.24 5.33 5.27
C PHE A 94 7.97 4.83 6.53
N ARG A 95 8.36 5.73 7.43
CA ARG A 95 9.06 5.37 8.69
C ARG A 95 8.18 4.56 9.67
N ASN A 96 6.86 4.60 9.48
CA ASN A 96 5.90 3.83 10.28
C ASN A 96 5.69 2.40 9.75
N TYR A 97 6.23 2.09 8.56
CA TYR A 97 6.10 0.79 7.94
C TYR A 97 7.34 -0.06 8.18
N ASP A 98 7.15 -1.37 8.11
CA ASP A 98 8.25 -2.34 8.09
C ASP A 98 8.76 -2.53 6.65
N VAL A 99 7.90 -2.30 5.64
CA VAL A 99 8.23 -2.30 4.21
C VAL A 99 7.35 -1.27 3.49
N VAL A 100 7.93 -0.55 2.53
CA VAL A 100 7.20 0.32 1.59
C VAL A 100 7.13 -0.37 0.24
N VAL A 101 5.98 -0.25 -0.43
CA VAL A 101 5.77 -0.78 -1.78
C VAL A 101 5.35 0.33 -2.74
N ILE A 102 5.92 0.34 -3.94
CA ILE A 102 5.51 1.20 -5.06
C ILE A 102 5.29 0.34 -6.30
N ASP A 103 4.05 0.22 -6.76
CA ASP A 103 3.73 -0.31 -8.07
C ASP A 103 3.03 0.80 -8.89
N GLU A 104 3.64 1.49 -9.86
CA GLU A 104 4.94 1.32 -10.54
C GLU A 104 5.77 2.62 -10.47
N ILE A 105 7.09 2.54 -10.63
CA ILE A 105 7.94 3.70 -10.98
C ILE A 105 8.04 3.74 -12.50
N GLY A 106 7.15 4.54 -13.10
CA GLY A 106 6.98 4.62 -14.54
C GLY A 106 6.67 6.03 -15.04
N ALA A 107 6.47 6.14 -16.35
CA ALA A 107 6.36 7.43 -17.02
C ALA A 107 5.12 8.25 -16.57
N MET A 108 4.06 7.60 -16.09
CA MET A 108 2.84 8.26 -15.64
C MET A 108 3.03 8.85 -14.25
N GLU A 109 3.48 8.05 -13.29
CA GLU A 109 3.71 8.46 -11.90
C GLU A 109 4.79 9.54 -11.81
N LEU A 110 5.84 9.41 -12.62
CA LEU A 110 6.93 10.39 -12.68
C LEU A 110 6.55 11.72 -13.33
N LYS A 111 5.30 11.89 -13.82
CA LYS A 111 4.79 13.24 -14.16
C LYS A 111 4.62 14.13 -12.93
N SER A 112 4.49 13.56 -11.74
CA SER A 112 4.54 14.30 -10.47
C SER A 112 6.00 14.55 -10.07
N GLU A 113 6.38 15.82 -9.93
CA GLU A 113 7.66 16.24 -9.32
C GLU A 113 7.75 15.77 -7.87
N ARG A 114 6.67 15.92 -7.09
CA ARG A 114 6.62 15.54 -5.68
C ARG A 114 6.79 14.05 -5.48
N PHE A 115 6.23 13.24 -6.38
CA PHE A 115 6.46 11.80 -6.36
C PHE A 115 7.90 11.45 -6.70
N ARG A 116 8.54 12.14 -7.65
CA ARG A 116 9.97 11.97 -7.94
C ARG A 116 10.84 12.22 -6.71
N GLU A 117 10.63 13.34 -6.04
CA GLU A 117 11.35 13.68 -4.79
C GLU A 117 11.10 12.64 -3.68
N MET A 118 9.87 12.12 -3.59
CA MET A 118 9.52 11.07 -2.64
C MET A 118 10.20 9.74 -2.97
N VAL A 119 10.32 9.37 -4.25
CA VAL A 119 11.07 8.20 -4.69
C VAL A 119 12.53 8.34 -4.27
N ASP A 120 13.17 9.48 -4.57
CA ASP A 120 14.56 9.74 -4.19
C ASP A 120 14.76 9.64 -2.67
N THR A 121 13.84 10.22 -1.89
CA THR A 121 13.82 10.11 -0.42
C THR A 121 13.71 8.66 0.08
N LEU A 122 12.89 7.84 -0.57
CA LEU A 122 12.72 6.43 -0.20
C LEU A 122 13.95 5.59 -0.52
N LEU A 123 14.57 5.86 -1.67
CA LEU A 123 15.77 5.16 -2.14
C LEU A 123 16.97 5.36 -1.22
N GLU A 124 17.04 6.50 -0.53
CA GLU A 124 18.07 6.79 0.47
C GLU A 124 17.72 6.30 1.88
N SER A 125 16.47 5.86 2.09
CA SER A 125 15.98 5.50 3.40
C SER A 125 16.46 4.12 3.87
N SER A 126 16.41 3.90 5.18
CA SER A 126 16.66 2.57 5.78
C SER A 126 15.41 1.68 5.79
N THR A 127 14.25 2.19 5.37
CA THR A 127 13.03 1.37 5.29
C THR A 127 13.10 0.53 4.01
N PRO A 128 12.98 -0.80 4.07
CA PRO A 128 13.00 -1.64 2.88
C PRO A 128 11.94 -1.21 1.86
N LEU A 129 12.36 -1.04 0.61
CA LEU A 129 11.51 -0.66 -0.51
C LEU A 129 11.37 -1.85 -1.47
N ILE A 130 10.14 -2.18 -1.83
CA ILE A 130 9.83 -3.01 -3.00
C ILE A 130 9.22 -2.09 -4.05
N ALA A 131 9.75 -2.08 -5.27
CA ALA A 131 9.10 -1.34 -6.35
C ALA A 131 9.10 -2.09 -7.68
N SER A 132 8.04 -1.95 -8.47
CA SER A 132 8.12 -2.31 -9.88
C SER A 132 8.75 -1.15 -10.66
N LEU A 133 9.71 -1.47 -11.54
CA LEU A 133 10.34 -0.51 -12.44
C LEU A 133 9.84 -0.76 -13.86
N HIS A 134 9.31 0.29 -14.50
CA HIS A 134 9.16 0.27 -15.94
C HIS A 134 10.54 0.11 -16.58
N ARG A 135 10.65 -0.72 -17.63
CA ARG A 135 11.93 -1.10 -18.24
C ARG A 135 12.80 0.10 -18.65
N ASP A 136 12.16 1.16 -19.12
CA ASP A 136 12.82 2.38 -19.61
C ASP A 136 13.52 3.16 -18.46
N TYR A 137 13.21 2.84 -17.21
CA TYR A 137 13.77 3.49 -16.02
C TYR A 137 14.74 2.59 -15.24
N VAL A 138 15.02 1.38 -15.72
CA VAL A 138 15.98 0.45 -15.09
C VAL A 138 17.39 1.03 -15.09
N SER A 139 17.82 1.70 -16.17
CA SER A 139 19.15 2.34 -16.20
C SER A 139 19.30 3.46 -15.17
N ARG A 140 18.20 4.17 -14.86
CA ARG A 140 18.19 5.28 -13.91
C ARG A 140 18.12 4.81 -12.46
N TYR A 141 17.17 3.93 -12.12
CA TYR A 141 16.91 3.53 -10.73
C TYR A 141 17.50 2.17 -10.36
N GLY A 142 17.81 1.32 -11.34
CA GLY A 142 18.42 0.01 -11.11
C GLY A 142 19.71 0.07 -10.30
N PRO A 143 20.64 1.03 -10.52
CA PRO A 143 21.84 1.17 -9.68
C PRO A 143 21.55 1.44 -8.20
N CYS A 144 20.34 1.85 -7.83
CA CYS A 144 19.95 2.14 -6.46
C CYS A 144 19.51 0.89 -5.67
N GLY A 145 19.53 -0.31 -6.25
CA GLY A 145 19.02 -1.51 -5.59
C GLY A 145 19.23 -2.81 -6.37
N GLU A 146 18.68 -3.91 -5.84
CA GLU A 146 18.72 -5.22 -6.50
C GLU A 146 17.56 -5.32 -7.50
N VAL A 147 17.86 -5.52 -8.79
CA VAL A 147 16.85 -5.65 -9.85
C VAL A 147 16.62 -7.11 -10.20
N MET A 148 15.37 -7.54 -10.10
CA MET A 148 14.90 -8.88 -10.48
C MET A 148 14.01 -8.77 -11.72
N THR A 149 14.36 -9.49 -12.79
CA THR A 149 13.58 -9.50 -14.04
C THR A 149 12.52 -10.60 -13.98
N LEU A 150 11.25 -10.20 -14.08
CA LEU A 150 10.09 -11.08 -14.13
C LEU A 150 9.76 -11.48 -15.57
N THR A 151 9.65 -12.79 -15.77
CA THR A 151 9.21 -13.45 -17.01
C THR A 151 8.03 -14.38 -16.70
N SER A 152 7.39 -14.93 -17.74
CA SER A 152 6.22 -15.81 -17.58
C SER A 152 6.52 -17.13 -16.86
N ASP A 153 7.79 -17.56 -16.85
CA ASP A 153 8.26 -18.84 -16.33
C ASP A 153 8.97 -18.76 -14.97
N ASN A 154 9.26 -17.55 -14.47
CA ASN A 154 10.07 -17.36 -13.27
C ASN A 154 9.34 -16.71 -12.07
N HIS A 155 8.01 -16.62 -12.14
CA HIS A 155 7.21 -15.85 -11.20
C HIS A 155 7.34 -16.32 -9.74
N GLU A 156 7.37 -17.63 -9.50
CA GLU A 156 7.57 -18.18 -8.16
C GLU A 156 8.99 -17.91 -7.63
N GLN A 157 9.99 -18.05 -8.49
CA GLN A 157 11.40 -17.84 -8.14
C GLN A 157 11.62 -16.39 -7.70
N VAL A 158 11.13 -15.41 -8.49
CA VAL A 158 11.22 -13.98 -8.14
C VAL A 158 10.46 -13.71 -6.84
N ARG A 159 9.26 -14.30 -6.66
CA ARG A 159 8.48 -14.17 -5.42
C ARG A 159 9.27 -14.64 -4.20
N PHE A 160 9.84 -15.84 -4.24
CA PHE A 160 10.60 -16.40 -3.12
C PHE A 160 11.86 -15.59 -2.83
N ALA A 161 12.60 -15.19 -3.88
CA ALA A 161 13.79 -14.36 -3.73
C ALA A 161 13.46 -13.02 -3.05
N LEU A 162 12.45 -12.31 -3.54
CA LEU A 162 12.08 -11.00 -3.03
C LEU A 162 11.59 -11.05 -1.57
N ILE A 163 10.78 -12.07 -1.22
CA ILE A 163 10.39 -12.31 0.17
C ILE A 163 11.61 -12.64 1.04
N GLY A 164 12.56 -13.43 0.54
CA GLY A 164 13.81 -13.75 1.23
C GLY A 164 14.61 -12.50 1.58
N ARG A 165 14.86 -11.65 0.58
CA ARG A 165 15.57 -10.38 0.73
C ARG A 165 14.92 -9.44 1.74
N VAL A 166 13.60 -9.31 1.70
CA VAL A 166 12.86 -8.49 2.66
C VAL A 166 13.01 -9.02 4.09
N LYS A 167 13.01 -10.34 4.29
CA LYS A 167 13.24 -10.92 5.62
C LYS A 167 14.65 -10.65 6.13
N GLU A 168 15.65 -10.77 5.27
CA GLU A 168 17.05 -10.45 5.59
C GLU A 168 17.18 -8.98 5.98
N ALA A 169 16.53 -8.08 5.23
CA ALA A 169 16.56 -6.64 5.47
C ALA A 169 15.89 -6.22 6.78
N ILE A 170 14.77 -6.85 7.16
CA ILE A 170 14.06 -6.54 8.42
C ILE A 170 14.76 -7.17 9.63
N GLY A 171 15.52 -8.25 9.42
CA GLY A 171 16.16 -9.03 10.47
C GLY A 171 15.17 -9.77 11.39
N PRO A 172 15.66 -10.54 12.37
CA PRO A 172 14.82 -11.05 13.43
C PRO A 172 14.25 -9.86 14.19
N LYS A 173 12.92 -9.71 14.25
CA LYS A 173 12.29 -8.68 15.08
C LYS A 173 12.87 -8.80 16.49
N SER A 174 13.75 -7.87 16.87
CA SER A 174 14.07 -7.68 18.28
C SER A 174 12.73 -7.44 18.96
N LYS A 175 12.43 -8.23 19.98
CA LYS A 175 11.25 -8.07 20.83
C LYS A 175 11.31 -6.66 21.45
N GLY A 176 10.84 -5.64 20.74
CA GLY A 176 11.20 -4.27 21.12
C GLY A 176 10.75 -3.17 20.17
N ARG A 177 9.64 -3.32 19.44
CA ARG A 177 8.84 -2.13 19.10
C ARG A 177 7.80 -2.01 20.20
N SER A 178 8.18 -1.28 21.25
CA SER A 178 7.30 -0.88 22.34
C SER A 178 5.99 -0.38 21.75
N VAL A 179 4.91 -1.04 22.14
CA VAL A 179 3.57 -0.53 21.98
C VAL A 179 3.58 0.87 22.58
N TRP A 180 3.45 1.90 21.75
CA TRP A 180 3.08 3.22 22.23
C TRP A 180 1.74 3.06 22.95
N VAL A 181 1.81 2.99 24.27
CA VAL A 181 0.66 3.12 25.14
C VAL A 181 0.10 4.50 24.82
N ARG A 182 -1.11 4.53 24.24
CA ARG A 182 -1.88 5.77 24.14
C ARG A 182 -1.90 6.40 25.52
N GLU A 183 -1.27 7.56 25.62
CA GLU A 183 -1.37 8.45 26.76
C GLU A 183 -2.85 8.56 27.12
N LYS A 184 -3.20 8.15 28.33
CA LYS A 184 -4.56 8.24 28.83
C LYS A 184 -4.89 9.72 28.87
N THR A 185 -5.76 10.18 27.96
CA THR A 185 -6.49 11.43 28.11
C THR A 185 -7.13 11.43 29.50
N VAL A 186 -6.54 12.21 30.41
CA VAL A 186 -7.17 12.55 31.69
C VAL A 186 -8.37 13.39 31.33
N LYS A 187 -9.57 12.83 31.48
CA LYS A 187 -10.81 13.61 31.41
C LYS A 187 -10.78 14.63 32.54
N PRO A 188 -11.02 15.93 32.28
CA PRO A 188 -11.22 16.86 33.38
C PRO A 188 -12.46 16.44 34.18
N ALA A 189 -12.35 16.56 35.50
CA ALA A 189 -13.41 16.23 36.44
C ALA A 189 -14.69 17.04 36.15
N PRO A 190 -15.89 16.44 36.31
CA PRO A 190 -17.13 17.20 36.16
C PRO A 190 -17.26 18.21 37.31
N LYS A 191 -17.50 19.48 36.97
CA LYS A 191 -17.90 20.50 37.93
C LYS A 191 -19.21 20.06 38.60
N LYS A 192 -19.21 20.01 39.94
CA LYS A 192 -20.40 19.81 40.76
C LYS A 192 -21.42 20.90 40.42
N VAL A 193 -22.58 20.50 39.95
CA VAL A 193 -23.82 21.29 40.08
C VAL A 193 -24.70 20.52 41.04
N GLU A 194 -24.95 21.12 42.18
CA GLU A 194 -25.80 20.61 43.23
C GLU A 194 -27.25 21.00 42.95
N ARG A 195 -28.16 20.02 42.90
CA ARG A 195 -29.53 20.00 43.47
C ARG A 195 -30.45 19.05 42.70
N GLY A 196 -31.20 18.24 43.45
CA GLY A 196 -32.49 17.68 43.00
C GLY A 196 -32.66 16.17 43.14
N LYS A 197 -33.35 15.73 44.21
CA LYS A 197 -33.74 14.35 44.53
C LYS A 197 -34.71 13.74 43.49
N LYS A 198 -34.52 12.45 43.12
CA LYS A 198 -35.38 11.27 43.46
C LYS A 198 -35.12 10.05 42.54
N LYS A 199 -34.94 8.87 43.18
CA LYS A 199 -35.46 7.49 42.93
C LYS A 199 -35.85 7.12 41.48
N THR A 200 -35.62 5.93 40.89
CA THR A 200 -35.24 4.57 41.31
C THR A 200 -35.14 3.72 40.02
N GLY A 201 -34.28 2.68 39.98
CA GLY A 201 -34.63 1.43 39.28
C GLY A 201 -33.77 0.95 38.11
N LYS A 202 -33.28 -0.30 38.30
CA LYS A 202 -32.92 -1.35 37.33
C LYS A 202 -31.54 -1.34 36.64
N ARG A 203 -30.70 -2.24 37.17
CA ARG A 203 -29.60 -2.95 36.52
C ARG A 203 -30.01 -3.56 35.17
N LYS A 204 -29.14 -3.47 34.15
CA LYS A 204 -28.87 -4.56 33.19
C LYS A 204 -27.41 -4.52 32.74
N ALA A 205 -26.74 -5.66 32.88
CA ALA A 205 -25.43 -5.95 32.32
C ALA A 205 -25.55 -6.22 30.81
N ALA A 206 -24.60 -5.74 30.01
CA ALA A 206 -24.47 -6.12 28.59
C ALA A 206 -23.03 -6.58 28.32
N ARG A 207 -22.94 -7.82 27.81
CA ARG A 207 -21.74 -8.62 27.55
C ARG A 207 -20.87 -8.04 26.43
N LYS A 208 -19.56 -8.25 26.59
CA LYS A 208 -18.52 -8.17 25.56
C LYS A 208 -18.84 -9.13 24.41
N GLY A 209 -18.94 -8.63 23.18
CA GLY A 209 -19.16 -9.44 21.97
C GLY A 209 -18.69 -8.77 20.67
N GLY A 210 -17.71 -7.86 20.74
CA GLY A 210 -17.34 -6.98 19.62
C GLY A 210 -16.15 -7.41 18.76
N THR A 211 -15.36 -8.41 19.16
CA THR A 211 -14.10 -8.75 18.49
C THR A 211 -14.24 -9.77 17.35
N ALA A 212 -15.09 -10.79 17.51
CA ALA A 212 -15.28 -11.82 16.48
C ALA A 212 -16.05 -11.31 15.25
N LYS A 213 -17.03 -10.42 15.46
CA LYS A 213 -17.86 -9.87 14.37
C LYS A 213 -17.04 -8.96 13.44
N LYS A 214 -16.09 -8.20 14.01
CA LYS A 214 -15.17 -7.33 13.27
C LYS A 214 -14.15 -8.12 12.45
N ALA A 215 -13.65 -9.24 12.98
CA ALA A 215 -12.75 -10.13 12.25
C ALA A 215 -13.46 -10.82 11.08
N ALA A 216 -14.71 -11.25 11.28
CA ALA A 216 -15.51 -11.85 10.21
C ALA A 216 -15.85 -10.84 9.09
N GLU A 217 -16.20 -9.59 9.45
CA GLU A 217 -16.39 -8.51 8.47
C GLU A 217 -15.11 -8.23 7.66
N GLU A 218 -13.94 -8.21 8.31
CA GLU A 218 -12.67 -7.95 7.64
C GLU A 218 -12.28 -9.09 6.66
N ILE A 219 -12.58 -10.34 7.01
CA ILE A 219 -12.35 -11.50 6.13
C ILE A 219 -13.27 -11.44 4.90
N VAL A 220 -14.56 -11.14 5.09
CA VAL A 220 -15.53 -11.03 3.99
C VAL A 220 -15.16 -9.88 3.03
N VAL A 221 -14.66 -8.76 3.56
CA VAL A 221 -14.17 -7.65 2.73
C VAL A 221 -12.91 -8.04 1.94
N LYS A 222 -11.98 -8.78 2.54
CA LYS A 222 -10.78 -9.29 1.83
C LYS A 222 -11.13 -10.28 0.74
N GLU A 223 -12.04 -11.22 0.99
CA GLU A 223 -12.49 -12.18 -0.02
C GLU A 223 -13.26 -11.50 -1.17
N GLY A 224 -14.10 -10.51 -0.85
CA GLY A 224 -14.81 -9.71 -1.86
C GLY A 224 -13.86 -8.88 -2.74
N LEU A 225 -12.77 -8.38 -2.17
CA LEU A 225 -11.72 -7.67 -2.91
C LEU A 225 -10.92 -8.65 -3.81
N LEU A 226 -10.56 -9.83 -3.29
CA LEU A 226 -9.89 -10.90 -4.03
C LEU A 226 -10.73 -11.41 -5.21
N ALA A 227 -12.05 -11.57 -5.02
CA ALA A 227 -12.96 -11.99 -6.08
C ALA A 227 -13.10 -10.93 -7.19
N LYS A 228 -13.18 -9.63 -6.82
CA LYS A 228 -13.24 -8.52 -7.78
C LYS A 228 -11.94 -8.37 -8.58
N LEU A 229 -10.79 -8.58 -7.94
CA LEU A 229 -9.50 -8.54 -8.62
C LEU A 229 -9.31 -9.73 -9.57
N ARG A 230 -9.66 -10.96 -9.15
CA ARG A 230 -9.61 -12.14 -10.03
C ARG A 230 -10.53 -12.01 -11.26
N GLY A 231 -11.64 -11.31 -11.13
CA GLY A 231 -12.53 -10.99 -12.25
C GLY A 231 -12.00 -9.92 -13.20
N ALA A 232 -11.08 -9.05 -12.74
CA ALA A 232 -10.48 -7.99 -13.55
C ALA A 232 -9.25 -8.45 -14.36
N PHE A 233 -8.71 -9.64 -14.07
CA PHE A 233 -7.54 -10.23 -14.74
C PHE A 233 -7.88 -11.41 -15.68
N ARG A 234 -9.17 -11.60 -16.03
CA ARG A 234 -9.61 -12.56 -17.06
C ARG A 234 -9.95 -11.85 -18.37
#